data_AF-A0A838JQR7-F1
#
_entry.id   AF-A0A838JQR7-F1
#
_cell.length_a   1.000
_cell.length_b   1.000
_cell.length_c   1.000
_cell.angle_alpha   90.00
_cell.angle_beta   90.00
_cell.angle_gamma   90.00
#
_symmetry.space_group_name_H-M   'P 1'
#
loop_
_entity.id
_entity.type
_entity.pdbx_description
1 polymer ?
#
loop_
_entity_poly.entity_id
_entity_poly.type
_entity_poly.pdbx_seq_one_letter_code
_entity_poly.pdbx_strand_id
1 'polypeptide(L)'
;MSMNLDLPEEVVEALGPEPERAALEAVLLFLISEDKMSVARAGEILRLDRISAVRWYTSHGFYYPDLSKEDLDEELRHARKP
;
A
#
# COMPACT_ATOMS: atom_id res chain seq x y z
N MET A 1 15.78 14.88 -3.54
CA MET A 1 16.47 13.55 -3.57
C MET A 1 15.77 12.70 -4.62
N SER A 2 16.50 12.11 -5.58
CA SER A 2 15.88 11.38 -6.71
C SER A 2 15.18 10.09 -6.26
N MET A 3 13.85 10.06 -6.31
CA MET A 3 13.03 8.87 -6.04
C MET A 3 13.12 7.88 -7.22
N ASN A 4 14.04 6.92 -7.15
CA ASN A 4 14.10 5.79 -8.10
C ASN A 4 13.23 4.63 -7.60
N LEU A 5 11.91 4.78 -7.64
CA LEU A 5 10.95 3.70 -7.40
C LEU A 5 9.85 3.78 -8.46
N ASP A 6 9.64 2.69 -9.19
CA ASP A 6 8.63 2.56 -10.26
C ASP A 6 7.21 2.72 -9.69
N LEU A 7 6.78 3.96 -9.52
CA LEU A 7 5.36 4.31 -9.50
C LEU A 7 4.87 4.36 -10.95
N PRO A 8 3.59 4.07 -11.22
CA PRO A 8 3.02 4.29 -12.55
C PRO A 8 3.31 5.72 -13.03
N GLU A 9 3.66 5.87 -14.31
CA GLU A 9 4.11 7.16 -14.88
C GLU A 9 3.08 8.28 -14.66
N GLU A 10 1.79 7.96 -14.80
CA GLU A 10 0.66 8.84 -14.52
C GLU A 10 0.64 9.39 -13.08
N VAL A 11 1.09 8.58 -12.11
CA VAL A 11 1.14 8.96 -10.70
C VAL A 11 2.33 9.89 -10.44
N VAL A 12 3.46 9.63 -11.09
CA VAL A 12 4.66 10.48 -10.99
C VAL A 12 4.39 11.86 -11.59
N GLU A 13 3.72 11.92 -12.74
CA GLU A 13 3.32 13.18 -13.36
C GLU A 13 2.36 13.99 -12.47
N ALA A 14 1.38 13.33 -11.83
CA ALA A 14 0.41 14.00 -10.98
C ALA A 14 1.00 14.50 -9.65
N LEU A 15 1.94 13.76 -9.05
CA LEU A 15 2.56 14.09 -7.76
C LEU A 15 3.72 15.07 -7.88
N GLY A 16 4.37 15.14 -9.05
CA GLY A 16 5.58 15.92 -9.25
C GLY A 16 6.80 15.31 -8.52
N PRO A 17 7.97 15.98 -8.59
CA PRO A 17 9.25 15.40 -8.15
C PRO A 17 9.44 15.34 -6.63
N GLU A 18 8.74 16.17 -5.86
CA GLU A 18 8.77 16.18 -4.39
C GLU A 18 7.35 16.39 -3.85
N PRO A 19 6.48 15.35 -3.91
CA PRO A 19 5.12 15.48 -3.44
C PRO A 19 5.07 15.72 -1.93
N GLU A 20 4.03 16.45 -1.50
CA GLU A 20 3.69 16.52 -0.08
C GLU A 20 3.42 15.09 0.43
N ARG A 21 3.93 14.79 1.63
CA ARG A 21 3.84 13.45 2.23
C ARG A 21 2.40 12.93 2.28
N ALA A 22 1.45 13.79 2.62
CA ALA A 22 0.02 13.44 2.66
C ALA A 22 -0.53 13.03 1.29
N ALA A 23 -0.12 13.71 0.21
CA ALA A 23 -0.53 13.37 -1.14
C ALA A 23 0.05 12.02 -1.58
N LEU A 24 1.33 11.77 -1.28
CA LEU A 24 1.97 10.48 -1.54
C LEU A 24 1.27 9.35 -0.78
N GLU A 25 0.99 9.51 0.51
CA GLU A 25 0.29 8.50 1.31
C GLU A 25 -1.10 8.19 0.77
N ALA A 26 -1.87 9.22 0.36
CA ALA A 26 -3.19 9.02 -0.24
C ALA A 26 -3.15 8.21 -1.54
N VAL A 27 -2.18 8.49 -2.41
CA VAL A 27 -1.98 7.72 -3.66
C VAL A 27 -1.58 6.28 -3.35
N LEU A 28 -0.67 6.06 -2.41
CA LEU A 28 -0.26 4.70 -2.03
C LEU A 28 -1.44 3.89 -1.48
N LEU A 29 -2.28 4.50 -0.63
CA LEU A 29 -3.50 3.85 -0.13
C LEU A 29 -4.47 3.50 -1.27
N PHE A 30 -4.66 4.40 -2.23
CA PHE A 30 -5.49 4.15 -3.41
C PHE A 30 -4.96 2.99 -4.27
N LEU A 31 -3.64 2.95 -4.50
CA LEU A 31 -3.02 1.86 -5.26
C LEU A 31 -3.14 0.51 -4.53
N ILE A 32 -3.10 0.52 -3.19
CA ILE A 32 -3.36 -0.68 -2.39
C ILE A 32 -4.83 -1.11 -2.50
N SER A 33 -5.79 -0.19 -2.44
CA SER A 33 -7.22 -0.53 -2.54
C SER A 33 -7.63 -1.06 -3.92
N GLU A 34 -6.88 -0.73 -4.96
CA GLU A 34 -7.08 -1.21 -6.33
C GLU A 34 -6.30 -2.51 -6.63
N ASP A 35 -5.73 -3.16 -5.61
CA ASP A 35 -4.86 -4.35 -5.73
C ASP A 35 -3.64 -4.17 -6.66
N LYS A 36 -3.26 -2.91 -6.94
CA LYS A 36 -2.11 -2.55 -7.79
C LYS A 36 -0.80 -2.47 -7.01
N MET A 37 -0.86 -2.48 -5.67
CA MET A 37 0.30 -2.37 -4.80
C MET A 37 0.10 -3.09 -3.47
N SER A 38 1.16 -3.66 -2.90
CA SER A 38 1.12 -4.23 -1.55
C SER A 38 1.48 -3.20 -0.48
N VAL A 39 0.97 -3.38 0.74
CA VAL A 39 1.33 -2.56 1.92
C VAL A 39 2.84 -2.59 2.18
N ALA A 40 3.49 -3.74 1.96
CA ALA A 40 4.95 -3.85 2.11
C ALA A 40 5.69 -2.92 1.13
N ARG A 41 5.25 -2.88 -0.14
CA ARG A 41 5.84 -2.01 -1.16
C ARG A 41 5.60 -0.53 -0.86
N ALA A 42 4.40 -0.16 -0.39
CA ALA A 42 4.14 1.20 0.07
C ALA A 42 5.03 1.58 1.27
N GLY A 43 5.26 0.63 2.20
CA GLY A 43 6.20 0.79 3.31
C GLY A 43 7.62 1.12 2.86
N GLU A 44 8.14 0.42 1.84
CA GLU A 44 9.45 0.71 1.24
C GLU A 44 9.52 2.14 0.68
N ILE A 45 8.47 2.57 -0.04
CA ILE A 45 8.37 3.92 -0.63
C ILE A 45 8.35 4.99 0.48
N LEU A 46 7.65 4.72 1.58
CA LEU A 46 7.56 5.60 2.75
C LEU A 46 8.75 5.47 3.72
N ARG A 47 9.71 4.58 3.41
CA ARG A 47 10.87 4.25 4.28
C ARG A 47 10.47 3.79 5.69
N LEU A 48 9.41 3.00 5.75
CA LEU A 48 8.90 2.38 6.98
C LEU A 48 9.41 0.94 7.08
N ASP A 49 9.75 0.49 8.29
CA ASP A 49 9.91 -0.93 8.55
C ASP A 49 8.56 -1.65 8.43
N ARG A 50 8.59 -2.98 8.36
CA ARG A 50 7.38 -3.81 8.16
C ARG A 50 6.28 -3.49 9.17
N ILE A 51 6.60 -3.35 10.46
CA ILE A 51 5.59 -3.10 11.50
C ILE A 51 5.02 -1.68 11.34
N SER A 52 5.88 -0.71 11.06
CA SER A 52 5.46 0.67 10.82
C SER A 52 4.58 0.81 9.57
N ALA A 53 4.86 0.07 8.50
CA ALA A 53 4.03 0.04 7.29
C ALA A 53 2.63 -0.54 7.57
N VAL A 54 2.56 -1.63 8.34
CA VAL A 54 1.29 -2.21 8.77
C VAL A 54 0.49 -1.23 9.62
N ARG A 55 1.13 -0.59 10.62
CA ARG A 55 0.47 0.40 11.48
C ARG A 55 0.00 1.63 10.71
N TRP A 56 0.81 2.10 9.76
CA TRP A 56 0.42 3.18 8.85
C TRP A 56 -0.81 2.79 8.04
N TYR A 57 -0.85 1.59 7.48
CA TYR A 57 -2.00 1.15 6.69
C TYR A 57 -3.26 1.00 7.57
N THR A 58 -3.17 0.36 8.74
CA THR A 58 -4.31 0.17 9.64
C THR A 58 -4.80 1.45 10.31
N SER A 59 -3.95 2.47 10.49
CA SER A 59 -4.39 3.76 11.04
C SER A 59 -5.41 4.48 10.17
N HIS A 60 -5.52 4.10 8.90
CA HIS A 60 -6.49 4.65 7.94
C HIS A 60 -7.80 3.86 7.89
N GLY A 61 -8.03 2.95 8.85
CA GLY A 61 -9.27 2.18 8.96
C GLY A 61 -9.32 0.94 8.07
N PHE A 62 -8.24 0.62 7.35
CA PHE A 62 -8.12 -0.63 6.61
C PHE A 62 -7.82 -1.80 7.55
N TYR A 63 -8.46 -2.93 7.28
CA TYR A 63 -8.11 -4.18 7.94
C TYR A 63 -6.78 -4.67 7.36
N TYR A 64 -5.71 -4.66 8.15
CA TYR A 64 -4.54 -5.44 7.79
C TYR A 64 -4.78 -6.85 8.28
N PRO A 65 -4.84 -7.82 7.38
CA PRO A 65 -4.97 -9.19 7.79
C PRO A 65 -3.67 -9.60 8.51
N ASP A 66 -3.67 -9.58 9.84
CA ASP A 66 -2.74 -10.41 10.63
C ASP A 66 -3.23 -11.87 10.57
N LEU A 67 -3.49 -12.32 9.35
CA LEU A 67 -4.07 -13.63 9.13
C LEU A 67 -2.96 -14.63 9.42
N SER A 68 -3.26 -15.52 10.34
CA SER A 68 -2.59 -16.80 10.35
C SER A 68 -2.72 -17.43 8.95
N LYS A 69 -1.90 -18.45 8.64
CA LYS A 69 -2.03 -19.16 7.36
C LYS A 69 -3.47 -19.64 7.09
N GLU A 70 -4.18 -20.00 8.15
CA GLU A 70 -5.56 -20.50 8.09
C GLU A 70 -6.54 -19.42 7.65
N ASP A 71 -6.42 -18.22 8.20
CA ASP A 71 -7.33 -17.12 7.89
C ASP A 71 -7.05 -16.54 6.48
N LEU A 72 -5.80 -16.61 6.00
CA LEU A 72 -5.42 -16.25 4.62
C LEU A 72 -6.04 -17.21 3.61
N ASP A 73 -6.00 -18.50 3.89
CA ASP A 73 -6.64 -19.51 3.06
C ASP A 73 -8.17 -19.37 3.05
N GLU A 74 -8.79 -18.83 4.11
CA GLU A 74 -10.22 -18.55 4.17
C GLU A 74 -10.63 -17.35 3.32
N GLU A 75 -9.93 -16.22 3.46
CA GLU A 75 -10.13 -15.03 2.62
C GLU A 75 -9.97 -15.35 1.13
N LEU A 76 -8.94 -16.14 0.76
CA LEU A 76 -8.72 -16.57 -0.63
C LEU A 76 -9.84 -17.50 -1.17
N ARG A 77 -10.52 -18.26 -0.30
CA ARG A 77 -11.71 -19.04 -0.69
C ARG A 77 -12.93 -18.15 -0.92
N HIS A 78 -13.06 -17.08 -0.15
CA HIS A 78 -14.16 -16.12 -0.28
C HIS A 78 -14.01 -15.20 -1.50
N ALA A 79 -12.80 -14.71 -1.78
CA ALA A 79 -12.48 -13.91 -2.96
C ALA A 79 -12.61 -14.68 -4.30
N ARG A 80 -12.67 -16.01 -4.26
CA ARG A 80 -12.83 -16.89 -5.43
C ARG A 80 -14.27 -17.34 -5.70
N LYS A 81 -15.25 -16.92 -4.90
CA LYS A 81 -16.66 -17.18 -5.26
C LYS A 81 -17.14 -16.14 -6.29
N PRO A 82 -17.81 -16.59 -7.36
CA PRO A 82 -18.33 -15.72 -8.41
C PRO A 82 -19.45 -14.81 -7.90
#